data_AF-A0A813IJK2-F1
#
_entry.id   AF-A0A813IJK2-F1
#
_cell.length_a   1.000
_cell.length_b   1.000
_cell.length_c   1.000
_cell.angle_alpha   90.00
_cell.angle_beta   90.00
_cell.angle_gamma   90.00
#
_symmetry.space_group_name_H-M   'P 1'
#
loop_
_entity.id
_entity.type
_entity.pdbx_description
1 polymer ?
#
loop_
_entity_poly.entity_id
_entity_poly.type
_entity_poly.pdbx_seq_one_letter_code
_entity_poly.pdbx_strand_id
1 'polypeptide(L)'
;VSVNGKVCNTVHEGQAFGGLALLYNCPRTATVRATQLCGVWGANGATFHKVLQENAGKHQAENRKFIDSIRIFDGLSAKQKDRVTEASFTETFE
;
A
#
# COMPACT_ATOMS: atom_id res chain seq x y z
N VAL A 1 25.44 2.90 2.87
CA VAL A 1 24.48 4.01 3.05
C VAL A 1 25.18 5.16 3.75
N SER A 2 25.10 6.36 3.19
CA SER A 2 25.73 7.56 3.77
C SER A 2 24.77 8.73 3.85
N VAL A 3 24.87 9.49 4.94
CA VAL A 3 24.18 10.77 5.16
C VAL A 3 25.23 11.84 5.36
N ASN A 4 25.17 12.94 4.62
CA ASN A 4 26.16 14.03 4.66
C ASN A 4 27.61 13.53 4.54
N GLY A 5 27.86 12.55 3.65
CA GLY A 5 29.17 11.94 3.44
C GLY A 5 29.62 10.93 4.50
N LYS A 6 28.94 10.82 5.64
CA LYS A 6 29.25 9.83 6.69
C LYS A 6 28.51 8.53 6.46
N VAL A 7 29.25 7.40 6.43
CA VAL A 7 28.65 6.07 6.37
C VAL A 7 27.92 5.79 7.67
N CYS A 8 26.64 5.44 7.57
CA CYS A 8 25.77 5.19 8.72
C CYS A 8 25.16 3.78 8.72
N ASN A 9 25.13 3.09 7.58
CA ASN A 9 24.58 1.75 7.49
C ASN A 9 25.08 1.00 6.23
N THR A 10 24.92 -0.31 6.20
CA THR A 10 25.14 -1.19 5.05
C THR A 10 23.84 -1.95 4.76
N VAL A 11 23.46 -2.05 3.48
CA VAL A 11 22.28 -2.80 3.03
C VAL A 11 22.76 -4.13 2.48
N HIS A 12 22.15 -5.21 2.92
CA HIS A 12 22.45 -6.58 2.53
C HIS A 12 21.36 -7.16 1.63
N GLU A 13 21.61 -8.35 1.09
CA GLU A 13 20.63 -9.08 0.30
C GLU A 13 19.32 -9.30 1.07
N GLY A 14 18.19 -9.20 0.38
CA GLY A 14 16.85 -9.28 0.97
C GLY A 14 16.37 -8.01 1.67
N GLN A 15 17.22 -6.99 1.82
CA GLN A 15 16.83 -5.72 2.45
C GLN A 15 16.39 -4.67 1.41
N ALA A 16 15.44 -3.82 1.82
CA ALA A 16 14.91 -2.74 0.99
C ALA A 16 15.32 -1.36 1.54
N PHE A 17 15.31 -0.33 0.68
CA PHE A 17 15.55 1.05 1.06
C PHE A 17 14.66 2.00 0.24
N GLY A 18 14.45 3.23 0.74
CA GLY A 18 13.75 4.28 0.00
C GLY A 18 12.22 4.17 -0.01
N GLY A 19 11.62 3.41 0.92
CA GLY A 19 10.17 3.21 0.99
C GLY A 19 9.35 4.50 1.14
N LEU A 20 9.89 5.54 1.78
CA LEU A 20 9.22 6.86 1.84
C LEU A 20 8.92 7.45 0.47
N ALA A 21 9.78 7.22 -0.53
CA ALA A 21 9.57 7.72 -1.89
C ALA A 21 8.46 6.98 -2.64
N LEU A 22 8.01 5.82 -2.16
CA LEU A 22 6.82 5.15 -2.68
C LEU A 22 5.55 5.84 -2.20
N LEU A 23 5.58 6.40 -0.99
CA LEU A 23 4.43 7.04 -0.36
C LEU A 23 4.34 8.52 -0.71
N TYR A 24 5.47 9.23 -0.71
CA TYR A 24 5.54 10.69 -0.84
C TYR A 24 6.59 11.12 -1.86
N ASN A 25 6.31 12.24 -2.54
CA ASN A 25 7.31 12.91 -3.36
C ASN A 25 8.27 13.74 -2.48
N CYS A 26 9.25 13.09 -1.87
CA CYS A 26 10.20 13.73 -0.96
C CYS A 26 11.67 13.60 -1.43
N PRO A 27 12.55 14.56 -1.09
CA PRO A 27 13.98 14.45 -1.33
C PRO A 27 14.60 13.20 -0.68
N ARG A 28 15.68 12.68 -1.28
CA ARG A 28 16.44 11.56 -0.71
C ARG A 28 17.24 12.05 0.50
N THR A 29 17.09 11.35 1.63
CA THR A 29 17.77 11.68 2.90
C THR A 29 19.14 11.02 3.05
N ALA A 30 19.41 9.99 2.24
CA ALA A 30 20.66 9.25 2.24
C ALA A 30 21.07 8.84 0.83
N THR A 31 22.37 8.65 0.62
CA THR A 31 22.93 8.07 -0.61
C THR A 31 23.23 6.59 -0.38
N VAL A 32 22.79 5.75 -1.31
CA VAL A 32 23.13 4.32 -1.36
C VAL A 32 24.05 4.10 -2.55
N ARG A 33 25.21 3.47 -2.33
CA ARG A 33 26.19 3.12 -3.35
C ARG A 33 26.43 1.63 -3.30
N ALA A 34 26.50 0.99 -4.46
CA ALA A 34 26.91 -0.40 -4.58
C ALA A 34 28.38 -0.53 -4.19
N THR A 35 28.68 -1.46 -3.29
CA THR A 35 30.06 -1.79 -2.87
C THR A 35 30.65 -2.95 -3.68
N GLN A 36 29.81 -3.67 -4.43
CA GLN A 36 30.14 -4.79 -5.30
C GLN A 36 29.09 -4.87 -6.43
N LEU A 37 29.33 -5.72 -7.42
CA LEU A 37 28.34 -5.98 -8.48
C LEU A 37 27.06 -6.56 -7.85
N CYS A 38 25.92 -5.92 -8.08
CA CYS A 38 24.64 -6.36 -7.56
C CYS A 38 23.48 -5.94 -8.47
N GLY A 39 22.34 -6.61 -8.30
CA GLY A 39 21.06 -6.24 -8.91
C GLY A 39 20.07 -5.78 -7.84
N VAL A 40 19.14 -4.90 -8.22
CA VAL A 40 18.06 -4.44 -7.34
C VAL A 40 16.75 -4.39 -8.11
N TRP A 41 15.66 -4.70 -7.42
CA TRP A 41 14.31 -4.47 -7.93
C TRP A 41 13.85 -3.07 -7.55
N GLY A 42 13.30 -2.34 -8.51
CA GLY A 42 12.75 -1.00 -8.32
C GLY A 42 11.23 -1.01 -8.46
N ALA A 43 10.56 -0.26 -7.58
CA ALA A 43 9.15 0.05 -7.72
C ALA A 43 8.98 1.55 -7.96
N ASN A 44 8.05 1.91 -8.86
CA ASN A 44 7.67 3.30 -9.11
C ASN A 44 6.51 3.68 -8.18
N GLY A 45 6.62 4.80 -7.46
CA GLY A 45 5.59 5.30 -6.57
C GLY A 45 4.24 5.50 -7.25
N ALA A 46 4.21 5.99 -8.49
CA ALA A 46 2.95 6.17 -9.24
C ALA A 46 2.24 4.84 -9.50
N THR A 47 3.00 3.80 -9.88
CA THR A 47 2.47 2.45 -10.08
C THR A 47 2.01 1.85 -8.75
N PHE A 48 2.78 2.04 -7.69
CA PHE A 48 2.44 1.57 -6.35
C PHE A 48 1.12 2.17 -5.84
N HIS A 49 0.96 3.50 -5.93
CA HIS A 49 -0.28 4.19 -5.57
C HIS A 49 -1.48 3.73 -6.41
N LYS A 50 -1.30 3.56 -7.72
CA LYS A 50 -2.34 3.06 -8.60
C LYS A 50 -2.81 1.67 -8.17
N VAL A 51 -1.89 0.74 -7.93
CA VAL A 51 -2.22 -0.63 -7.49
C VAL A 51 -2.94 -0.62 -6.14
N LEU A 52 -2.50 0.21 -5.19
CA LEU A 52 -3.19 0.35 -3.90
C LEU A 52 -4.63 0.86 -4.05
N GLN A 53 -4.84 1.88 -4.88
CA GLN A 53 -6.17 2.43 -5.16
C GLN A 53 -7.08 1.42 -5.85
N GLU A 54 -6.56 0.70 -6.85
CA GLU A 54 -7.30 -0.35 -7.55
C GLU A 54 -7.68 -1.48 -6.59
N ASN A 55 -6.78 -1.90 -5.71
CA ASN A 55 -7.05 -2.95 -4.74
C ASN A 55 -8.09 -2.50 -3.70
N ALA A 56 -7.96 -1.29 -3.16
CA ALA A 56 -8.93 -0.72 -2.23
C ALA A 56 -10.32 -0.58 -2.87
N GLY A 57 -10.38 -0.13 -4.13
CA GLY A 57 -11.63 -0.01 -4.88
C GLY A 57 -12.29 -1.36 -5.17
N LYS A 58 -11.50 -2.39 -5.52
CA LYS A 58 -12.01 -3.76 -5.69
C LYS A 58 -12.58 -4.31 -4.39
N HIS A 59 -11.85 -4.19 -3.29
CA HIS A 59 -12.30 -4.66 -1.98
C HIS A 59 -13.59 -3.95 -1.53
N GLN A 60 -13.66 -2.62 -1.69
CA GLN A 60 -14.88 -1.87 -1.40
C GLN A 60 -16.07 -2.33 -2.25
N ALA A 61 -15.87 -2.56 -3.55
CA ALA A 61 -16.91 -3.02 -4.45
C ALA A 61 -17.41 -4.44 -4.11
N GLU A 62 -16.50 -5.34 -3.73
CA GLU A 62 -16.84 -6.69 -3.28
C GLU A 62 -17.66 -6.67 -1.99
N ASN A 63 -17.20 -5.92 -0.98
CA ASN A 63 -17.93 -5.79 0.29
C ASN A 63 -19.30 -5.14 0.07
N ARG A 64 -19.39 -4.13 -0.80
CA ARG A 64 -20.65 -3.47 -1.11
C ARG A 64 -21.64 -4.43 -1.79
N LYS A 65 -21.18 -5.25 -2.73
CA LYS A 65 -22.00 -6.31 -3.37
C LYS A 65 -22.53 -7.30 -2.34
N PHE A 66 -21.71 -7.67 -1.36
CA PHE A 66 -22.14 -8.54 -0.27
C PHE A 66 -23.26 -7.89 0.56
N ILE A 67 -23.09 -6.63 0.99
CA ILE A 67 -24.14 -5.89 1.72
C ILE A 67 -25.43 -5.76 0.90
N ASP A 68 -25.32 -5.49 -0.41
CA ASP A 68 -26.47 -5.39 -1.31
C ASP A 68 -27.20 -6.72 -1.51
N SER A 69 -26.56 -7.86 -1.25
CA SER A 69 -27.20 -9.19 -1.34
C SER A 69 -28.07 -9.55 -0.12
N ILE A 70 -27.94 -8.81 0.99
CA ILE A 70 -28.60 -9.14 2.25
C ILE A 70 -29.91 -8.35 2.38
N ARG A 71 -31.03 -9.07 2.32
CA ARG A 71 -32.39 -8.49 2.35
C ARG A 71 -32.70 -7.62 3.56
N ILE A 72 -32.05 -7.86 4.70
CA ILE A 72 -32.25 -7.04 5.92
C ILE A 72 -31.86 -5.57 5.70
N PHE A 73 -31.00 -5.30 4.71
CA PHE A 73 -30.53 -3.96 4.36
C PHE A 73 -31.31 -3.33 3.20
N ASP A 74 -32.36 -3.96 2.66
CA ASP A 74 -33.11 -3.43 1.50
C ASP A 74 -33.77 -2.07 1.76
N GLY A 75 -34.12 -1.78 3.02
CA GLY A 75 -34.66 -0.48 3.43
C GLY A 75 -33.63 0.64 3.55
N LEU A 76 -32.32 0.35 3.41
CA LEU A 76 -31.26 1.33 3.51
C LEU A 76 -30.97 1.99 2.17
N SER A 77 -30.80 3.32 2.19
CA SER A 77 -30.27 4.06 1.04
C SER A 77 -28.83 3.66 0.71
N ALA A 78 -28.38 3.93 -0.51
CA ALA A 78 -27.01 3.64 -0.93
C ALA A 78 -25.95 4.20 0.04
N LYS A 79 -26.13 5.44 0.51
CA LYS A 79 -25.23 6.09 1.47
C LYS A 79 -25.22 5.40 2.84
N GLN A 80 -26.35 4.86 3.27
CA GLN A 80 -26.41 4.09 4.53
C GLN A 80 -25.73 2.73 4.37
N LYS A 81 -25.89 2.07 3.21
CA LYS A 81 -25.16 0.83 2.91
C LYS A 81 -23.66 1.05 2.80
N ASP A 82 -23.22 2.18 2.25
CA ASP A 82 -21.79 2.58 2.27
C ASP A 82 -21.27 2.70 3.69
N ARG A 83 -22.03 3.31 4.60
CA ARG A 83 -21.64 3.41 6.03
C ARG A 83 -21.54 2.06 6.71
N VAL A 84 -22.45 1.13 6.43
CA VAL A 84 -22.37 -0.25 6.95
C VAL A 84 -21.14 -0.95 6.40
N THR A 85 -20.86 -0.78 5.11
CA THR A 85 -19.69 -1.35 4.44
C THR A 85 -18.38 -0.80 5.04
N GLU A 86 -18.31 0.51 5.29
CA GLU A 86 -17.16 1.18 5.95
C GLU A 86 -16.93 0.72 7.39
N ALA A 87 -18.00 0.38 8.12
CA ALA A 87 -17.92 -0.08 9.51
C ALA A 87 -17.63 -1.58 9.65
N SER A 88 -17.68 -2.33 8.55
CA SER A 88 -17.48 -3.78 8.54
C SER A 88 -15.99 -4.12 8.44
N PHE A 89 -15.59 -5.24 9.04
CA PHE A 89 -14.25 -5.80 8.87
C PHE A 89 -14.35 -7.20 8.25
N THR A 90 -13.30 -7.60 7.53
CA THR A 90 -13.18 -8.94 6.97
C THR A 90 -12.38 -9.81 7.93
N GLU A 91 -12.91 -10.98 8.26
CA GLU A 91 -12.22 -12.00 9.05
C GLU A 91 -12.09 -13.27 8.20
N THR A 92 -10.94 -13.94 8.29
CA THR A 92 -10.66 -15.19 7.56
C THR A 92 -10.37 -16.27 8.59
N PHE A 93 -11.00 -17.43 8.41
CA PHE A 93 -10.84 -18.60 9.28
C PHE A 93 -10.15 -19.72 8.50
N GLU A 94 -9.30 -20.48 9.19
CA GLU A 94 -8.63 -21.69 8.67
C GLU A 94 -9.49 -22.94 8.85
#